data_AF-A0A1A8XQ46-F1
#
_entry.id   AF-A0A1A8XQ46-F1
#
_cell.length_a   1.000
_cell.length_b   1.000
_cell.length_c   1.000
_cell.angle_alpha   90.00
_cell.angle_beta   90.00
_cell.angle_gamma   90.00
#
_symmetry.space_group_name_H-M   'P 1'
#
loop_
_entity.id
_entity.type
_entity.pdbx_description
1 polymer ?
#
loop_
_entity_poly.entity_id
_entity_poly.type
_entity_poly.pdbx_seq_one_letter_code
_entity_poly.pdbx_strand_id
1 'polypeptide(L)'
;MEYEKGELSLAEATLKGAQLRLRPILMTSFAFILGCVPLAIASGAGALSRQVMGSAVIGGMLAATCLAIFIIPVTFYVVEKISHKGETGVRHHEAGKQDAGQLALEPAGNEEDRHA
;
A
#
# COMPACT_ATOMS: atom_id res chain seq x y z
N MET A 1 3.82 4.17 -21.29
CA MET A 1 2.60 4.64 -21.95
C MET A 1 1.76 3.40 -22.15
N GLU A 2 0.72 3.19 -21.34
CA GLU A 2 -0.28 2.15 -21.54
C GLU A 2 -1.52 2.56 -20.74
N TYR A 3 -2.30 3.46 -21.35
CA TYR A 3 -3.65 3.83 -20.93
C TYR A 3 -4.62 3.17 -21.93
N GLU A 4 -4.69 1.84 -21.93
CA GLU A 4 -5.64 1.10 -22.75
C GLU A 4 -6.18 -0.10 -21.98
N LYS A 5 -7.24 0.14 -21.21
CA LYS A 5 -8.46 -0.68 -21.14
C LYS A 5 -9.35 -0.13 -20.04
N GLY A 6 -10.57 0.21 -20.43
CA GLY A 6 -11.55 0.87 -19.59
C GLY A 6 -12.03 0.06 -18.39
N GLU A 7 -12.98 0.69 -17.70
CA GLU A 7 -13.94 0.09 -16.76
C GLU A 7 -13.48 -0.13 -15.31
N LEU A 8 -12.35 0.42 -14.88
CA LEU A 8 -12.09 0.53 -13.44
C LEU A 8 -12.89 1.72 -12.88
N SER A 9 -13.89 1.41 -12.05
CA SER A 9 -14.56 2.40 -11.19
C SER A 9 -13.50 3.30 -10.51
N LEU A 10 -13.77 4.59 -10.35
CA LEU A 10 -12.87 5.58 -9.74
C LEU A 10 -12.33 5.11 -8.37
N ALA A 11 -13.14 4.31 -7.66
CA ALA A 11 -12.76 3.64 -6.42
C ALA A 11 -11.77 2.47 -6.64
N GLU A 12 -11.93 1.71 -7.72
CA GLU A 12 -11.09 0.57 -8.09
C GLU A 12 -9.70 1.02 -8.59
N ALA A 13 -9.63 2.09 -9.39
CA ALA A 13 -8.37 2.72 -9.78
C ALA A 13 -7.61 3.26 -8.56
N THR A 14 -8.31 3.93 -7.64
CA THR A 14 -7.74 4.42 -6.37
C THR A 14 -7.23 3.26 -5.52
N LEU A 15 -7.98 2.16 -5.42
CA LEU A 15 -7.60 0.99 -4.63
C LEU A 15 -6.38 0.27 -5.22
N LYS A 16 -6.32 0.12 -6.54
CA LYS A 16 -5.16 -0.47 -7.25
C LYS A 16 -3.90 0.39 -7.01
N GLY A 17 -4.03 1.71 -7.08
CA GLY A 17 -2.97 2.67 -6.77
C GLY A 17 -2.53 2.66 -5.30
N ALA A 18 -3.45 2.44 -4.37
CA ALA A 18 -3.14 2.31 -2.94
C ALA A 18 -2.33 1.04 -2.65
N GLN A 19 -2.68 -0.10 -3.26
CA GLN A 19 -1.98 -1.38 -3.07
C GLN A 19 -0.54 -1.35 -3.58
N LEU A 20 -0.27 -0.67 -4.71
CA LEU A 20 1.08 -0.51 -5.25
C LEU A 20 2.03 0.19 -4.28
N ARG A 21 1.50 1.08 -3.43
CA ARG A 21 2.29 1.85 -2.45
C ARG A 21 2.36 1.18 -1.08
N LEU A 22 1.38 0.33 -0.75
CA LEU A 22 1.30 -0.34 0.54
C LEU A 22 2.54 -1.21 0.80
N ARG A 23 3.05 -1.95 -0.20
CA ARG A 23 4.28 -2.74 -0.07
C ARG A 23 5.49 -1.86 0.30
N PRO A 24 5.84 -0.80 -0.47
CA PRO A 24 6.92 0.12 -0.09
C PRO A 24 6.75 0.79 1.28
N ILE A 25 5.54 1.26 1.63
CA ILE A 25 5.27 1.96 2.90
C ILE A 25 5.49 1.02 4.09
N LEU A 26 4.99 -0.21 4.00
CA LEU A 26 5.18 -1.21 5.04
C LEU A 26 6.65 -1.64 5.12
N MET A 27 7.33 -1.79 3.99
CA MET A 27 8.73 -2.22 3.96
C MET A 27 9.65 -1.21 4.68
N THR A 28 9.48 0.10 4.42
CA THR A 28 10.29 1.13 5.08
C THR A 28 9.96 1.26 6.56
N SER A 29 8.67 1.18 6.91
CA SER A 29 8.24 1.28 8.30
C SER A 29 8.70 0.11 9.15
N PHE A 30 8.60 -1.13 8.65
CA PHE A 30 9.14 -2.28 9.36
C PHE A 30 10.66 -2.24 9.48
N ALA A 31 11.39 -1.87 8.43
CA ALA A 31 12.85 -1.75 8.49
C ALA A 31 13.29 -0.73 9.54
N PHE A 32 12.61 0.41 9.61
CA PHE A 32 12.92 1.46 10.57
C PHE A 32 12.57 1.06 12.00
N ILE A 33 11.40 0.44 12.22
CA ILE A 33 11.00 -0.07 13.54
C ILE A 33 12.02 -1.10 14.04
N LEU A 34 12.39 -2.08 13.22
CA LEU A 34 13.41 -3.09 13.57
C LEU A 34 14.78 -2.47 13.86
N GLY A 35 15.17 -1.42 13.13
CA GLY A 35 16.39 -0.65 13.40
C GLY A 35 16.34 0.14 14.72
N CYS A 36 15.16 0.60 15.14
CA CYS A 36 14.96 1.34 16.38
C CYS A 36 14.76 0.45 17.62
N VAL A 37 14.37 -0.82 17.46
CA VAL A 37 14.27 -1.80 18.57
C VAL A 37 15.55 -1.88 19.41
N PRO A 38 16.76 -2.10 18.84
CA PRO A 38 17.98 -2.15 19.63
C PRO A 38 18.30 -0.81 20.31
N LEU A 39 17.89 0.31 19.72
CA LEU A 39 18.07 1.64 20.30
C LEU A 39 17.12 1.87 21.51
N ALA A 40 15.91 1.32 21.45
CA ALA A 40 14.91 1.41 22.52
C ALA A 40 15.25 0.53 23.74
N ILE A 41 16.06 -0.51 23.57
CA ILE A 41 16.54 -1.38 24.67
C ILE A 41 17.99 -1.10 25.08
N ALA A 42 18.66 -0.14 24.43
CA ALA A 42 20.06 0.16 24.67
C ALA A 42 20.29 0.66 26.11
N SER A 43 21.18 -0.02 26.84
CA SER A 43 21.64 0.36 28.17
C SER A 43 23.08 0.90 28.13
N GLY A 44 23.38 1.94 28.92
CA GLY A 44 24.70 2.57 28.98
C GLY A 44 24.63 4.10 29.08
N ALA A 45 25.75 4.78 28.83
CA ALA A 45 25.80 6.25 28.86
C ALA A 45 24.84 6.85 27.82
N GLY A 46 23.94 7.73 28.29
CA GLY A 46 22.90 8.32 27.44
C GLY A 46 21.79 7.35 27.03
N ALA A 47 21.60 6.24 27.75
CA ALA A 47 20.51 5.28 27.50
C ALA A 47 19.14 5.96 27.47
N LEU A 48 18.82 6.79 28.47
CA LEU A 48 17.53 7.50 28.52
C LEU A 48 17.25 8.29 27.24
N SER A 49 18.22 9.02 26.71
CA SER A 49 18.06 9.78 25.47
C SER A 49 17.80 8.89 24.26
N ARG A 50 18.48 7.73 24.18
CA ARG A 50 18.30 6.74 23.09
C ARG A 50 16.94 6.04 23.18
N GLN A 51 16.51 5.68 24.39
CA GLN A 51 15.22 5.04 24.63
C GLN A 51 14.06 5.99 24.33
N VAL A 52 14.17 7.27 24.72
CA VAL A 52 13.17 8.30 24.37
C VAL A 52 13.09 8.50 22.86
N MET A 53 14.24 8.63 22.18
CA MET A 53 14.27 8.71 20.70
C MET A 53 13.64 7.48 20.05
N GLY A 54 14.04 6.27 20.47
CA GLY A 54 13.53 5.02 19.91
C GLY A 54 12.02 4.85 20.09
N SER A 55 11.51 5.09 21.30
CA SER A 55 10.08 5.00 21.60
C SER A 55 9.25 6.06 20.87
N ALA A 56 9.74 7.30 20.81
CA ALA A 56 9.08 8.38 20.07
C ALA A 56 8.97 8.06 18.58
N VAL A 57 10.05 7.53 17.99
CA VAL A 57 10.10 7.15 16.58
C VAL A 57 9.19 5.97 16.28
N ILE A 58 9.23 4.90 17.08
CA ILE A 58 8.39 3.72 16.87
C ILE A 58 6.91 4.11 16.94
N GLY A 59 6.51 4.88 17.95
CA GLY A 59 5.14 5.39 18.07
C GLY A 59 4.75 6.32 16.92
N GLY A 60 5.64 7.25 16.55
CA GLY A 60 5.41 8.21 15.47
C GLY A 60 5.26 7.54 14.12
N MET A 61 6.09 6.54 13.82
CA MET A 61 6.02 5.77 12.57
C MET A 61 4.74 4.96 12.47
N LEU A 62 4.33 4.28 13.56
CA LEU A 62 3.06 3.56 13.57
C LEU A 62 1.87 4.49 13.34
N ALA A 63 1.83 5.64 14.03
CA ALA A 63 0.78 6.63 13.85
C ALA A 63 0.78 7.23 12.43
N ALA A 64 1.96 7.60 11.92
CA ALA A 64 2.12 8.19 10.59
C ALA A 64 1.75 7.20 9.48
N THR A 65 2.16 5.94 9.59
CA THR A 65 1.79 4.88 8.62
C THR A 65 0.29 4.64 8.61
N CYS A 66 -0.35 4.53 9.79
CA CYS A 66 -1.81 4.43 9.88
C CYS A 66 -2.49 5.63 9.21
N LEU A 67 -2.11 6.85 9.56
CA LEU A 67 -2.66 8.04 8.94
C LEU A 67 -2.44 8.07 7.42
N ALA A 68 -1.22 7.78 6.95
CA ALA A 68 -0.89 7.82 5.53
C ALA A 68 -1.71 6.84 4.69
N ILE A 69 -1.90 5.61 5.18
CA ILE A 69 -2.69 4.58 4.48
C ILE A 69 -4.14 5.04 4.25
N PHE A 70 -4.73 5.81 5.18
CA PHE A 70 -6.08 6.35 5.01
C PHE A 70 -6.12 7.70 4.30
N ILE A 71 -5.23 8.63 4.66
CA ILE A 71 -5.24 10.00 4.15
C ILE A 71 -4.88 10.06 2.67
N ILE A 72 -3.93 9.26 2.19
CA ILE A 72 -3.50 9.25 0.79
C ILE A 72 -4.66 8.89 -0.17
N PRO A 73 -5.36 7.75 -0.02
CA PRO A 73 -6.47 7.40 -0.91
C PRO A 73 -7.67 8.33 -0.76
N VAL A 74 -7.99 8.79 0.46
CA VAL A 74 -9.11 9.74 0.68
C VAL A 74 -8.81 11.08 0.02
N THR A 75 -7.61 11.62 0.19
CA THR A 75 -7.20 12.88 -0.45
C THR A 75 -7.22 12.74 -1.96
N PHE A 76 -6.72 11.62 -2.50
CA PHE A 76 -6.79 11.34 -3.94
C PHE A 76 -8.23 11.32 -4.45
N TYR A 77 -9.12 10.58 -3.79
CA TYR A 77 -10.53 10.51 -4.15
C TYR A 77 -11.23 11.87 -4.11
N VAL A 78 -10.96 12.68 -3.08
CA VAL A 78 -11.55 14.03 -2.93
C VAL A 78 -11.06 14.96 -4.05
N VAL A 79 -9.76 14.95 -4.35
CA VAL A 79 -9.17 15.75 -5.42
C VAL A 79 -9.76 15.35 -6.78
N GLU A 80 -9.83 14.04 -7.06
CA GLU A 80 -10.38 13.54 -8.32
C GLU A 80 -11.87 13.86 -8.47
N LYS A 81 -12.65 13.74 -7.38
CA LYS A 81 -14.06 14.14 -7.33
C LYS A 81 -14.27 15.63 -7.58
N ILE A 82 -13.39 16.49 -7.06
CA ILE A 82 -13.47 17.95 -7.29
C ILE A 82 -13.05 18.27 -8.73
N SER A 83 -12.00 17.62 -9.24
CA SER A 83 -11.50 17.81 -10.60
C SER A 83 -12.53 17.37 -11.67
N HIS A 84 -13.19 16.23 -11.48
CA HIS A 84 -14.25 15.75 -12.37
C HIS A 84 -15.56 16.56 -12.29
N LYS A 85 -15.73 17.46 -11.29
CA LYS A 85 -16.89 18.35 -11.27
C LYS A 85 -16.84 19.45 -12.36
N GLY A 86 -15.73 19.54 -13.10
CA GLY A 86 -15.63 20.33 -14.34
C GLY A 86 -16.09 19.60 -15.61
N GLU A 87 -16.23 18.26 -15.58
CA GLU A 87 -16.54 17.45 -16.78
C GLU A 87 -17.65 16.44 -16.46
N THR A 88 -18.85 16.75 -16.94
CA THR A 88 -20.09 16.02 -16.68
C THR A 88 -20.06 14.60 -17.27
N GLY A 89 -20.17 13.60 -16.39
CA GLY A 89 -20.75 12.29 -16.71
C GLY A 89 -19.76 11.12 -16.65
N VAL A 90 -20.01 10.19 -15.72
CA VAL A 90 -20.21 8.74 -15.97
C VAL A 90 -20.57 8.08 -14.63
N ARG A 91 -21.60 7.24 -14.69
CA ARG A 91 -22.32 6.60 -13.57
C ARG A 91 -21.49 5.50 -12.91
N HIS A 92 -21.58 5.38 -11.58
CA HIS A 92 -21.01 4.28 -10.80
C HIS A 92 -22.10 3.24 -10.47
N HIS A 93 -21.85 1.98 -10.82
CA HIS A 93 -22.58 0.80 -10.34
C HIS A 93 -21.61 -0.13 -9.57
N GLU A 94 -22.24 -0.92 -8.70
CA GLU A 94 -21.77 -1.83 -7.65
C GLU A 94 -20.68 -2.87 -7.98
N ALA A 95 -20.24 -3.50 -6.87
CA ALA A 95 -20.09 -4.95 -6.68
C ALA A 95 -18.65 -5.43 -6.43
N GLY A 96 -18.25 -5.39 -5.17
CA GLY A 96 -17.15 -6.19 -4.66
C GLY A 96 -17.52 -7.67 -4.63
N LYS A 97 -16.84 -8.48 -5.44
CA LYS A 97 -16.74 -9.92 -5.28
C LYS A 97 -15.26 -10.26 -5.08
N GLN A 98 -14.90 -10.58 -3.84
CA GLN A 98 -13.59 -11.07 -3.45
C GLN A 98 -13.51 -12.54 -3.86
N ASP A 99 -12.65 -12.84 -4.85
CA ASP A 99 -12.39 -14.18 -5.34
C ASP A 99 -11.51 -14.96 -4.35
N ALA A 100 -12.16 -15.65 -3.42
CA ALA A 100 -11.62 -16.84 -2.78
C ALA A 100 -11.67 -17.99 -3.78
N GLY A 101 -10.65 -18.08 -4.65
CA GLY A 101 -10.62 -19.09 -5.72
C GLY A 101 -9.23 -19.44 -6.25
N GLN A 102 -8.15 -18.95 -5.64
CA GLN A 102 -6.79 -19.24 -6.11
C GLN A 102 -6.09 -20.26 -5.20
N LEU A 103 -6.67 -21.46 -5.11
CA LEU A 103 -6.01 -22.65 -4.59
C LEU A 103 -6.50 -23.90 -5.33
N ALA A 104 -6.40 -23.90 -6.66
CA ALA A 104 -6.46 -25.12 -7.46
C ALA A 104 -5.90 -24.82 -8.86
N LEU A 105 -5.13 -25.76 -9.40
CA LEU A 105 -4.50 -25.80 -10.73
C LEU A 105 -3.21 -24.98 -10.91
N GLU A 106 -2.12 -25.51 -10.35
CA GLU A 106 -0.91 -25.69 -11.16
C GLU A 106 -0.91 -27.16 -11.66
N PRO A 107 -1.20 -27.44 -12.93
CA PRO A 107 -0.80 -28.68 -13.55
C PRO A 107 0.53 -28.49 -14.29
N ALA A 108 1.46 -29.39 -13.97
CA ALA A 108 2.66 -29.67 -14.73
C ALA A 108 2.35 -29.92 -16.22
N GLY A 109 3.18 -29.38 -17.11
CA GLY A 109 3.09 -29.62 -18.55
C GLY A 109 4.34 -29.11 -19.27
N ASN A 110 5.25 -30.03 -19.55
CA ASN A 110 6.48 -29.91 -20.30
C ASN A 110 6.22 -29.62 -21.79
N GLU A 111 6.94 -28.67 -22.39
CA GLU A 111 6.96 -28.45 -23.84
C GLU A 111 8.39 -28.15 -24.30
N GLU A 112 9.20 -29.21 -24.24
CA GLU A 112 10.17 -29.54 -25.29
C GLU A 112 9.55 -29.24 -26.67
N ASP A 113 10.00 -28.18 -27.36
CA ASP A 113 10.07 -28.05 -28.84
C ASP A 113 10.30 -26.59 -29.25
N ARG A 114 11.58 -26.15 -29.25
CA ARG A 114 11.98 -24.94 -29.99
C ARG A 114 13.41 -25.02 -30.53
N HIS A 115 13.79 -26.18 -31.04
CA HIS A 115 14.95 -26.33 -31.92
C HIS A 115 14.59 -27.28 -33.06
N ALA A 116 14.03 -26.71 -34.13
CA ALA A 116 13.94 -27.28 -35.45
C ALA A 116 14.19 -26.16 -36.47
#